data_AF-A0A1G9D4C3-F1
#
_entry.id   AF-A0A1G9D4C3-F1
#
_cell.length_a   1.000
_cell.length_b   1.000
_cell.length_c   1.000
_cell.angle_alpha   90.00
_cell.angle_beta   90.00
_cell.angle_gamma   90.00
#
_symmetry.space_group_name_H-M   'P 1'
#
loop_
_entity.id
_entity.type
_entity.pdbx_description
1 polymer ?
#
loop_
_entity_poly.entity_id
_entity_poly.type
_entity_poly.pdbx_seq_one_letter_code
_entity_poly.pdbx_strand_id
1 'polypeptide(L)'
;MDFIKYLMMLFASLLFIAGCGSGESEEPAEESAETTEEAEDNAAEETAEDDAAEEESAETESESETDAEGDASENATGETDDSESEDSAETESEDTESDSEMDSGTESDTDSETGTETESDSSMEDDSSDNAASDDAEGDTAAGTSEQRNIDFAPIDETVTGADGTEMTTKFELNSGIGETLSSASESDASIEEVMMPKEDVTTYYAETFMVINLYAAGNTETPADNDMAGLTAEIDEREEMEVFSGQFDPATSTVVPYAYSNSESLFVNEGGMWNDYTGQAPADQIYYGSYSNLYDAFMESSEVINVSEDDDNYYLHNIGTETVLHDTFGTLFNVEFTNADTSQQKNGVVGVVDKESQELVHIAYMSSAPGITEGEMLHIEIASGLGNYGEYDESGITVPEGIYE
;
A
#
# COMPACT_ATOMS: atom_id res chain seq x y z
N MET A 1 -13.76 4.92 11.44
CA MET A 1 -14.30 5.26 10.10
C MET A 1 -14.12 6.74 9.94
N ASP A 2 -13.06 7.11 9.23
CA ASP A 2 -12.27 8.30 9.53
C ASP A 2 -12.19 9.16 8.27
N PHE A 3 -12.10 10.48 8.44
CA PHE A 3 -12.47 11.43 7.37
C PHE A 3 -11.65 11.25 6.07
N ILE A 4 -10.34 11.00 6.19
CA ILE A 4 -9.44 10.80 5.04
C ILE A 4 -9.71 9.47 4.31
N LYS A 5 -10.08 8.40 5.04
CA LYS A 5 -10.54 7.15 4.42
C LYS A 5 -11.79 7.38 3.57
N TYR A 6 -12.66 8.29 4.02
CA TYR A 6 -13.84 8.70 3.26
C TYR A 6 -13.52 9.58 2.05
N LEU A 7 -12.32 10.17 1.93
CA LEU A 7 -11.90 10.93 0.75
C LEU A 7 -11.44 10.00 -0.39
N MET A 8 -10.56 9.04 -0.11
CA MET A 8 -10.20 7.97 -1.06
C MET A 8 -11.41 7.11 -1.42
N MET A 9 -12.20 6.67 -0.41
CA MET A 9 -13.45 5.95 -0.67
C MET A 9 -14.50 6.80 -1.38
N LEU A 10 -14.44 8.15 -1.42
CA LEU A 10 -15.43 8.93 -2.17
C LEU A 10 -15.31 8.74 -3.69
N PHE A 11 -14.10 8.47 -4.19
CA PHE A 11 -13.88 8.13 -5.59
C PHE A 11 -14.36 6.69 -5.85
N ALA A 12 -13.86 5.71 -5.08
CA ALA A 12 -14.22 4.30 -5.24
C ALA A 12 -15.70 3.94 -4.94
N SER A 13 -16.43 4.74 -4.14
CA SER A 13 -17.83 4.45 -3.76
C SER A 13 -18.89 5.11 -4.64
N LEU A 14 -18.52 5.87 -5.68
CA LEU A 14 -19.48 6.52 -6.58
C LEU A 14 -20.17 5.55 -7.57
N LEU A 15 -19.68 4.31 -7.71
CA LEU A 15 -20.09 3.36 -8.77
C LEU A 15 -20.95 2.16 -8.29
N PHE A 16 -21.99 2.42 -7.48
CA PHE A 16 -23.06 1.43 -7.26
C PHE A 16 -24.49 1.97 -7.47
N ILE A 17 -24.73 2.66 -8.59
CA ILE A 17 -26.08 2.82 -9.17
C ILE A 17 -26.20 1.92 -10.40
N ALA A 18 -26.30 0.61 -10.16
CA ALA A 18 -26.61 -0.37 -11.21
C ALA A 18 -27.96 -0.03 -11.87
N GLY A 19 -27.91 0.36 -13.15
CA GLY A 19 -29.07 0.86 -13.87
C GLY A 19 -30.14 -0.21 -14.09
N CYS A 20 -31.27 -0.12 -13.37
CA CYS A 20 -32.41 -1.02 -13.52
C CYS A 20 -33.19 -0.71 -14.83
N GLY A 21 -32.57 -1.05 -15.97
CA GLY A 21 -32.94 -0.62 -17.32
C GLY A 21 -33.49 -1.72 -18.22
N SER A 22 -34.49 -2.49 -17.77
CA SER A 22 -35.28 -3.34 -18.69
C SER A 22 -36.21 -2.47 -19.54
N GLY A 23 -35.85 -2.23 -20.79
CA GLY A 23 -36.58 -1.34 -21.69
C GLY A 23 -37.80 -1.98 -22.37
N GLU A 24 -38.90 -1.22 -22.43
CA GLU A 24 -39.87 -1.29 -23.54
C GLU A 24 -39.98 0.10 -24.21
N SER A 25 -40.36 0.11 -25.49
CA SER A 25 -40.21 1.27 -26.38
C SER A 25 -41.49 2.09 -26.55
N GLU A 26 -41.40 3.42 -26.51
CA GLU A 26 -42.18 4.34 -27.37
C GLU A 26 -41.55 5.75 -27.42
N GLU A 27 -41.54 6.38 -28.59
CA GLU A 27 -41.11 7.79 -28.78
C GLU A 27 -42.33 8.76 -28.69
N PRO A 28 -42.20 10.09 -28.90
CA PRO A 28 -41.90 11.04 -27.83
C PRO A 28 -43.01 12.10 -27.66
N ALA A 29 -42.89 12.96 -26.64
CA ALA A 29 -43.72 14.15 -26.47
C ALA A 29 -42.88 15.36 -26.01
N GLU A 30 -43.24 16.56 -26.49
CA GLU A 30 -42.47 17.80 -26.32
C GLU A 30 -42.98 18.69 -25.17
N GLU A 31 -42.25 19.80 -24.96
CA GLU A 31 -42.73 21.13 -24.54
C GLU A 31 -42.93 21.44 -23.03
N SER A 32 -41.94 22.18 -22.48
CA SER A 32 -42.08 23.27 -21.48
C SER A 32 -42.62 22.95 -20.06
N ALA A 33 -42.32 23.70 -18.99
CA ALA A 33 -41.98 25.13 -18.92
C ALA A 33 -41.12 25.53 -17.69
N GLU A 34 -40.75 26.81 -17.66
CA GLU A 34 -40.01 27.54 -16.62
C GLU A 34 -40.80 27.88 -15.33
N THR A 35 -40.05 28.19 -14.26
CA THR A 35 -40.35 29.14 -13.14
C THR A 35 -41.58 28.95 -12.24
N THR A 36 -41.34 28.82 -10.92
CA THR A 36 -41.53 29.84 -9.84
C THR A 36 -41.12 29.18 -8.51
N GLU A 37 -40.14 29.63 -7.72
CA GLU A 37 -40.03 30.87 -6.91
C GLU A 37 -41.06 31.02 -5.77
N GLU A 38 -40.54 31.07 -4.53
CA GLU A 38 -40.98 31.69 -3.24
C GLU A 38 -42.48 31.55 -2.81
N ALA A 39 -42.84 31.31 -1.54
CA ALA A 39 -42.40 32.04 -0.34
C ALA A 39 -42.92 31.43 1.00
N GLU A 40 -42.21 31.76 2.09
CA GLU A 40 -42.67 32.04 3.47
C GLU A 40 -43.65 31.12 4.24
N ASP A 41 -43.07 30.36 5.18
CA ASP A 41 -43.23 30.51 6.64
C ASP A 41 -44.64 30.58 7.30
N ASN A 42 -44.90 29.67 8.25
CA ASN A 42 -45.65 29.96 9.49
C ASN A 42 -45.45 28.86 10.55
N ALA A 43 -45.72 29.20 11.82
CA ALA A 43 -45.46 28.36 12.99
C ALA A 43 -46.68 28.16 13.91
N ALA A 44 -46.48 27.32 14.94
CA ALA A 44 -47.25 27.17 16.19
C ALA A 44 -48.52 26.27 16.23
N GLU A 45 -48.31 25.09 16.84
CA GLU A 45 -48.97 24.61 18.09
C GLU A 45 -50.37 23.94 18.11
N GLU A 46 -50.51 23.03 19.10
CA GLU A 46 -51.74 22.52 19.76
C GLU A 46 -52.71 21.63 18.91
N THR A 47 -53.34 20.54 19.39
CA THR A 47 -53.37 19.79 20.69
C THR A 47 -53.57 18.28 20.43
N ALA A 48 -53.26 17.40 21.40
CA ALA A 48 -53.79 16.02 21.45
C ALA A 48 -53.92 15.48 22.90
N GLU A 49 -55.16 15.49 23.42
CA GLU A 49 -55.66 14.85 24.65
C GLU A 49 -56.94 14.04 24.25
N ASP A 50 -57.35 12.91 24.84
CA ASP A 50 -56.82 12.09 25.95
C ASP A 50 -57.42 10.64 25.89
N ASP A 51 -56.85 9.72 26.68
CA ASP A 51 -57.31 8.42 27.24
C ASP A 51 -58.41 7.54 26.56
N ALA A 52 -58.08 6.24 26.39
CA ALA A 52 -58.98 5.12 26.78
C ALA A 52 -58.26 3.76 26.91
N ALA A 53 -57.92 3.37 28.17
CA ALA A 53 -57.89 2.02 28.80
C ALA A 53 -58.57 0.82 28.06
N GLU A 54 -58.28 -0.48 28.25
CA GLU A 54 -57.37 -1.34 29.10
C GLU A 54 -57.34 -2.75 28.38
N GLU A 55 -56.79 -3.91 28.83
CA GLU A 55 -56.40 -4.46 30.13
C GLU A 55 -55.11 -5.36 30.03
N GLU A 56 -54.22 -5.32 31.05
CA GLU A 56 -53.46 -6.45 31.65
C GLU A 56 -52.73 -7.54 30.80
N SER A 57 -51.39 -7.68 31.00
CA SER A 57 -50.81 -8.83 31.75
C SER A 57 -49.26 -8.85 31.89
N ALA A 58 -48.79 -8.79 33.13
CA ALA A 58 -47.57 -9.42 33.68
C ALA A 58 -46.16 -9.10 33.09
N GLU A 59 -45.53 -8.08 33.65
CA GLU A 59 -44.05 -7.95 33.75
C GLU A 59 -43.46 -8.89 34.82
N THR A 60 -42.15 -9.17 34.78
CA THR A 60 -41.28 -9.02 35.97
C THR A 60 -39.79 -9.00 35.59
N GLU A 61 -39.20 -7.81 35.66
CA GLU A 61 -37.75 -7.57 35.71
C GLU A 61 -37.19 -7.73 37.14
N SER A 62 -35.86 -7.62 37.23
CA SER A 62 -35.10 -6.92 38.29
C SER A 62 -34.17 -7.71 39.21
N GLU A 63 -33.17 -6.97 39.69
CA GLU A 63 -31.92 -7.40 40.31
C GLU A 63 -32.01 -7.44 41.85
N SER A 64 -30.95 -7.88 42.53
CA SER A 64 -30.63 -7.43 43.90
C SER A 64 -29.20 -7.77 44.32
N GLU A 65 -28.52 -6.79 44.93
CA GLU A 65 -27.22 -6.95 45.60
C GLU A 65 -27.40 -7.21 47.11
N THR A 66 -26.38 -7.82 47.75
CA THR A 66 -25.95 -7.69 49.18
C THR A 66 -26.99 -7.86 50.31
N ASP A 67 -26.71 -8.43 51.49
CA ASP A 67 -25.46 -8.48 52.25
C ASP A 67 -25.55 -9.49 53.44
N ALA A 68 -24.50 -9.53 54.28
CA ALA A 68 -24.50 -9.77 55.74
C ALA A 68 -24.26 -11.18 56.35
N GLU A 69 -23.07 -11.30 56.95
CA GLU A 69 -22.78 -11.74 58.34
C GLU A 69 -22.66 -13.24 58.77
N GLY A 70 -21.54 -13.53 59.45
CA GLY A 70 -21.33 -14.65 60.39
C GLY A 70 -20.70 -15.95 59.86
N ASP A 71 -19.66 -16.61 60.41
CA ASP A 71 -18.47 -16.34 61.26
C ASP A 71 -17.94 -17.72 61.76
N ALA A 72 -16.69 -17.78 62.23
CA ALA A 72 -16.06 -18.77 63.13
C ALA A 72 -15.41 -20.08 62.61
N SER A 73 -14.08 -20.00 62.40
CA SER A 73 -13.03 -21.00 62.80
C SER A 73 -12.91 -22.34 62.01
N GLU A 74 -11.79 -23.09 61.96
CA GLU A 74 -10.45 -23.10 62.63
C GLU A 74 -9.33 -23.28 61.55
N ASN A 75 -8.21 -22.52 61.50
CA ASN A 75 -6.98 -22.47 62.33
C ASN A 75 -5.88 -23.57 62.10
N ALA A 76 -4.80 -23.21 61.37
CA ALA A 76 -3.38 -23.64 61.55
C ALA A 76 -2.50 -22.91 60.48
N THR A 77 -1.53 -22.01 60.69
CA THR A 77 -0.39 -21.76 61.64
C THR A 77 0.97 -22.36 61.20
N GLY A 78 2.00 -21.52 61.08
CA GLY A 78 3.39 -21.84 60.70
C GLY A 78 3.83 -21.06 59.45
N GLU A 79 4.28 -19.79 59.50
CA GLU A 79 5.32 -19.11 60.31
C GLU A 79 6.78 -19.45 59.93
N THR A 80 7.48 -18.40 59.46
CA THR A 80 8.94 -18.12 59.53
C THR A 80 9.93 -19.06 58.80
N ASP A 81 11.18 -18.66 58.47
CA ASP A 81 11.92 -17.43 58.82
C ASP A 81 12.93 -16.96 57.75
N ASP A 82 13.58 -15.82 58.00
CA ASP A 82 14.64 -15.15 57.21
C ASP A 82 15.88 -16.00 56.85
N SER A 83 16.62 -15.54 55.82
CA SER A 83 18.09 -15.45 55.85
C SER A 83 18.64 -14.51 54.75
N GLU A 84 19.27 -13.41 55.17
CA GLU A 84 20.10 -12.54 54.33
C GLU A 84 21.44 -13.19 53.97
N SER A 85 22.04 -12.84 52.83
CA SER A 85 23.50 -12.54 52.76
C SER A 85 23.93 -11.98 51.40
N GLU A 86 24.69 -10.89 51.45
CA GLU A 86 25.53 -10.37 50.35
C GLU A 86 26.77 -11.29 50.16
N ASP A 87 27.41 -11.29 48.97
CA ASP A 87 28.70 -10.61 48.75
C ASP A 87 29.14 -10.69 47.27
N SER A 88 30.17 -9.92 46.96
CA SER A 88 30.70 -9.51 45.67
C SER A 88 31.71 -10.50 45.07
N ALA A 89 31.90 -10.44 43.75
CA ALA A 89 33.15 -10.84 43.10
C ALA A 89 33.36 -10.07 41.78
N GLU A 90 34.23 -9.07 41.79
CA GLU A 90 34.73 -8.40 40.58
C GLU A 90 35.88 -9.21 39.96
N THR A 91 36.03 -9.16 38.63
CA THR A 91 37.31 -9.42 37.94
C THR A 91 37.45 -8.57 36.68
N GLU A 92 38.29 -7.53 36.76
CA GLU A 92 39.17 -7.10 35.66
C GLU A 92 40.27 -8.18 35.46
N SER A 93 41.21 -8.20 34.51
CA SER A 93 41.71 -7.29 33.45
C SER A 93 42.28 -8.19 32.30
N GLU A 94 43.00 -7.81 31.23
CA GLU A 94 43.85 -6.65 30.84
C GLU A 94 43.63 -6.34 29.33
N ASP A 95 43.96 -5.11 28.88
CA ASP A 95 43.87 -4.64 27.48
C ASP A 95 44.82 -5.36 26.50
N THR A 96 44.56 -5.22 25.18
CA THR A 96 45.66 -5.23 24.17
C THR A 96 45.39 -4.28 23.01
N GLU A 97 46.10 -3.14 23.03
CA GLU A 97 46.32 -2.24 21.90
C GLU A 97 46.95 -2.98 20.69
N SER A 98 46.68 -2.51 19.46
CA SER A 98 47.43 -2.88 18.25
C SER A 98 47.36 -1.81 17.17
N ASP A 99 47.89 -0.62 17.48
CA ASP A 99 48.24 0.41 16.50
C ASP A 99 49.64 0.16 15.89
N SER A 100 49.76 0.31 14.56
CA SER A 100 51.07 0.40 13.88
C SER A 100 50.97 1.04 12.48
N GLU A 101 51.03 2.36 12.39
CA GLU A 101 51.34 3.05 11.12
C GLU A 101 52.78 2.81 10.63
N MET A 102 52.97 2.85 9.29
CA MET A 102 54.16 3.23 8.48
C MET A 102 54.23 2.39 7.19
N ASP A 103 54.80 2.82 6.05
CA ASP A 103 55.11 4.13 5.45
C ASP A 103 55.75 3.82 4.06
N SER A 104 55.58 4.71 3.06
CA SER A 104 56.26 4.74 1.74
C SER A 104 56.06 3.53 0.78
N GLY A 105 55.92 3.70 -0.55
CA GLY A 105 55.80 4.91 -1.38
C GLY A 105 56.44 4.74 -2.77
N THR A 106 56.15 5.68 -3.69
CA THR A 106 56.82 5.93 -5.00
C THR A 106 56.34 5.15 -6.24
N GLU A 107 55.88 5.91 -7.24
CA GLU A 107 56.07 5.79 -8.72
C GLU A 107 56.88 4.58 -9.25
N SER A 108 56.61 4.01 -10.44
CA SER A 108 56.51 4.74 -11.72
C SER A 108 56.16 3.82 -12.91
N ASP A 109 55.74 4.46 -14.02
CA ASP A 109 55.90 4.07 -15.43
C ASP A 109 55.34 2.73 -15.96
N THR A 110 54.39 2.81 -16.90
CA THR A 110 54.71 2.42 -18.29
C THR A 110 53.78 3.07 -19.33
N ASP A 111 54.31 4.00 -20.14
CA ASP A 111 53.64 4.47 -21.36
C ASP A 111 53.55 3.37 -22.42
N SER A 112 52.46 3.35 -23.20
CA SER A 112 52.51 3.05 -24.65
C SER A 112 51.26 3.52 -25.38
N GLU A 113 51.31 4.79 -25.79
CA GLU A 113 50.85 5.30 -27.09
C GLU A 113 50.43 4.23 -28.12
N THR A 114 49.25 4.38 -28.73
CA THR A 114 49.18 4.50 -30.20
C THR A 114 47.88 5.17 -30.65
N GLY A 115 48.01 6.30 -31.35
CA GLY A 115 46.87 7.08 -31.83
C GLY A 115 46.14 6.44 -33.02
N THR A 116 44.87 6.82 -33.12
CA THR A 116 43.95 6.61 -34.25
C THR A 116 44.55 6.95 -35.62
N GLU A 117 44.24 6.13 -36.62
CA GLU A 117 44.40 6.44 -38.05
C GLU A 117 43.27 5.79 -38.86
N THR A 118 42.93 6.39 -40.00
CA THR A 118 42.02 5.89 -41.07
C THR A 118 40.50 6.19 -40.94
N GLU A 119 40.11 7.36 -41.47
CA GLU A 119 38.78 7.62 -42.06
C GLU A 119 38.46 6.63 -43.20
N SER A 120 37.21 6.14 -43.31
CA SER A 120 36.69 5.55 -44.56
C SER A 120 35.17 5.57 -44.65
N ASP A 121 34.66 6.46 -45.49
CA ASP A 121 33.27 6.57 -45.95
C ASP A 121 32.81 5.32 -46.72
N SER A 122 31.68 4.73 -46.30
CA SER A 122 30.77 4.04 -47.22
C SER A 122 29.34 3.96 -46.67
N SER A 123 28.42 4.71 -47.28
CA SER A 123 26.97 4.57 -47.09
C SER A 123 26.45 3.21 -47.59
N MET A 124 25.57 2.55 -46.82
CA MET A 124 24.52 1.66 -47.33
C MET A 124 23.36 1.61 -46.33
N GLU A 125 22.14 1.53 -46.87
CA GLU A 125 20.89 1.46 -46.11
C GLU A 125 20.63 0.01 -45.65
N ASP A 126 20.09 -0.17 -44.44
CA ASP A 126 19.35 -1.39 -44.08
C ASP A 126 18.12 -1.03 -43.23
N ASP A 127 17.15 -1.92 -43.21
CA ASP A 127 15.78 -1.71 -42.75
C ASP A 127 15.56 -2.32 -41.36
N SER A 128 15.24 -1.48 -40.37
CA SER A 128 14.90 -1.90 -39.01
C SER A 128 13.76 -1.04 -38.47
N SER A 129 12.73 -1.70 -37.96
CA SER A 129 11.61 -1.06 -37.27
C SER A 129 12.07 -0.37 -35.99
N ASP A 130 11.63 0.87 -35.78
CA ASP A 130 11.65 1.55 -34.49
C ASP A 130 10.74 0.79 -33.51
N ASN A 131 11.29 -0.25 -32.87
CA ASN A 131 10.71 -0.82 -31.67
C ASN A 131 11.00 0.19 -30.57
N ALA A 132 9.97 0.94 -30.16
CA ALA A 132 10.09 1.84 -29.03
C ALA A 132 10.27 1.00 -27.75
N ALA A 133 11.52 0.70 -27.42
CA ALA A 133 11.87 0.50 -26.02
C ALA A 133 11.49 1.79 -25.29
N SER A 134 10.68 1.67 -24.26
CA SER A 134 10.76 2.59 -23.13
C SER A 134 12.19 2.50 -22.61
N ASP A 135 12.99 3.55 -22.81
CA ASP A 135 14.07 3.83 -21.88
C ASP A 135 13.36 4.09 -20.54
N ASP A 136 13.52 3.19 -19.58
CA ASP A 136 13.10 3.46 -18.20
C ASP A 136 13.93 4.63 -17.69
N ALA A 137 13.32 5.80 -17.73
CA ALA A 137 13.91 7.02 -17.25
C ALA A 137 13.82 6.99 -15.73
N GLU A 138 14.94 6.64 -15.09
CA GLU A 138 15.24 7.00 -13.69
C GLU A 138 15.14 8.53 -13.57
N GLY A 139 13.91 8.98 -13.30
CA GLY A 139 13.54 10.38 -13.25
C GLY A 139 13.62 10.88 -11.82
N ASP A 140 14.52 11.84 -11.60
CA ASP A 140 14.52 12.80 -10.48
C ASP A 140 13.13 13.44 -10.36
N THR A 141 12.22 12.76 -9.64
CA THR A 141 10.79 13.07 -9.56
C THR A 141 10.32 13.04 -8.11
N ALA A 142 10.75 14.06 -7.37
CA ALA A 142 10.23 14.40 -6.05
C ALA A 142 8.68 14.28 -5.98
N ALA A 143 8.15 13.91 -4.81
CA ALA A 143 6.73 13.68 -4.63
C ALA A 143 5.91 14.96 -4.86
N GLY A 144 4.63 14.82 -5.21
CA GLY A 144 3.77 15.99 -5.47
C GLY A 144 4.16 16.85 -6.68
N THR A 145 5.15 16.46 -7.50
CA THR A 145 5.58 17.23 -8.68
C THR A 145 4.55 17.14 -9.81
N SER A 146 4.17 18.30 -10.37
CA SER A 146 3.16 18.42 -11.44
C SER A 146 3.71 18.16 -12.85
N GLU A 147 4.64 17.22 -12.93
CA GLU A 147 5.18 16.68 -14.19
C GLU A 147 4.18 15.67 -14.79
N GLN A 148 4.26 15.41 -16.10
CA GLN A 148 3.35 14.47 -16.77
C GLN A 148 3.80 13.03 -16.56
N ARG A 149 3.07 12.28 -15.73
CA ARG A 149 3.31 10.84 -15.49
C ARG A 149 2.42 10.03 -16.44
N ASN A 150 3.02 9.48 -17.49
CA ASN A 150 2.34 8.65 -18.49
C ASN A 150 2.20 7.19 -18.01
N ILE A 151 1.43 6.97 -16.95
CA ILE A 151 1.07 5.62 -16.50
C ILE A 151 0.01 5.05 -17.45
N ASP A 152 0.22 3.85 -18.00
CA ASP A 152 -0.82 3.14 -18.76
C ASP A 152 -1.66 2.26 -17.83
N PHE A 153 -2.98 2.40 -17.98
CA PHE A 153 -4.01 1.64 -17.25
C PHE A 153 -4.83 0.76 -18.20
N ALA A 154 -4.40 0.61 -19.45
CA ALA A 154 -4.95 -0.36 -20.38
C ALA A 154 -4.70 -1.80 -19.85
N PRO A 155 -5.69 -2.70 -19.92
CA PRO A 155 -5.53 -4.04 -19.40
C PRO A 155 -4.63 -4.90 -20.30
N ILE A 156 -3.59 -5.50 -19.69
CA ILE A 156 -2.76 -6.54 -20.33
C ILE A 156 -3.31 -7.96 -20.09
N ASP A 157 -2.58 -8.97 -20.56
CA ASP A 157 -2.86 -10.39 -20.33
C ASP A 157 -1.52 -11.16 -20.21
N GLU A 158 -0.91 -11.08 -19.03
CA GLU A 158 0.31 -11.84 -18.70
C GLU A 158 0.03 -12.85 -17.57
N THR A 159 0.55 -14.08 -17.70
CA THR A 159 0.33 -15.16 -16.74
C THR A 159 1.46 -15.22 -15.71
N VAL A 160 1.12 -15.00 -14.44
CA VAL A 160 2.03 -15.19 -13.30
C VAL A 160 1.77 -16.58 -12.70
N THR A 161 2.83 -17.38 -12.51
CA THR A 161 2.73 -18.77 -12.05
C THR A 161 3.43 -18.95 -10.70
N GLY A 162 2.71 -19.47 -9.71
CA GLY A 162 3.26 -19.81 -8.39
C GLY A 162 4.11 -21.07 -8.38
N ALA A 163 4.89 -21.27 -7.31
CA ALA A 163 5.80 -22.42 -7.15
C ALA A 163 5.08 -23.79 -7.13
N ASP A 164 3.79 -23.83 -6.80
CA ASP A 164 2.94 -25.03 -6.86
C ASP A 164 2.38 -25.32 -8.27
N GLY A 165 2.54 -24.38 -9.20
CA GLY A 165 1.94 -24.39 -10.53
C GLY A 165 0.54 -23.75 -10.61
N THR A 166 0.09 -23.01 -9.59
CA THR A 166 -1.14 -22.22 -9.66
C THR A 166 -0.92 -20.94 -10.47
N GLU A 167 -1.76 -20.74 -11.49
CA GLU A 167 -1.72 -19.58 -12.39
C GLU A 167 -2.67 -18.47 -11.94
N MET A 168 -2.23 -17.23 -12.08
CA MET A 168 -3.03 -16.00 -12.04
C MET A 168 -2.65 -15.14 -13.26
N THR A 169 -3.47 -14.14 -13.59
CA THR A 169 -3.22 -13.23 -14.72
C THR A 169 -3.08 -11.83 -14.16
N THR A 170 -1.98 -11.14 -14.47
CA THR A 170 -1.89 -9.69 -14.25
C THR A 170 -2.54 -8.95 -15.41
N LYS A 171 -3.25 -7.88 -15.08
CA LYS A 171 -3.98 -6.99 -15.98
C LYS A 171 -3.42 -5.57 -15.95
N PHE A 172 -2.28 -5.30 -15.30
CA PHE A 172 -1.74 -3.95 -15.11
C PHE A 172 -0.30 -3.83 -15.62
N GLU A 173 -0.03 -2.86 -16.51
CA GLU A 173 1.27 -2.68 -17.18
C GLU A 173 2.44 -2.52 -16.19
N LEU A 174 2.22 -1.87 -15.04
CA LEU A 174 3.24 -1.71 -13.99
C LEU A 174 3.59 -3.03 -13.25
N ASN A 175 2.90 -4.14 -13.55
CA ASN A 175 3.22 -5.49 -13.08
C ASN A 175 3.65 -6.43 -14.22
N SER A 176 3.91 -5.89 -15.42
CA SER A 176 4.39 -6.67 -16.57
C SER A 176 5.81 -7.23 -16.36
N GLY A 177 6.15 -8.28 -17.10
CA GLY A 177 7.43 -8.99 -17.02
C GLY A 177 7.59 -9.91 -15.81
N ILE A 178 6.85 -9.69 -14.72
CA ILE A 178 6.91 -10.49 -13.48
C ILE A 178 6.66 -11.98 -13.73
N GLY A 179 5.80 -12.33 -14.68
CA GLY A 179 5.51 -13.71 -15.07
C GLY A 179 6.66 -14.37 -15.84
N GLU A 180 7.37 -13.63 -16.72
CA GLU A 180 8.60 -14.13 -17.36
C GLU A 180 9.71 -14.30 -16.32
N THR A 181 9.97 -13.27 -15.52
CA THR A 181 11.02 -13.21 -14.49
C THR A 181 10.89 -14.36 -13.46
N LEU A 182 9.71 -14.56 -12.88
CA LEU A 182 9.47 -15.69 -11.96
C LEU A 182 9.57 -17.06 -12.65
N SER A 183 9.37 -17.15 -13.96
CA SER A 183 9.53 -18.40 -14.71
C SER A 183 11.00 -18.75 -15.01
N SER A 184 11.90 -17.77 -14.95
CA SER A 184 13.35 -17.94 -15.04
C SER A 184 14.05 -18.11 -13.69
N ALA A 185 13.45 -17.64 -12.59
CA ALA A 185 14.02 -17.73 -11.25
C ALA A 185 14.17 -19.18 -10.74
N SER A 186 15.12 -19.36 -9.81
CA SER A 186 15.42 -20.62 -9.12
C SER A 186 14.85 -20.60 -7.70
N GLU A 187 14.33 -21.73 -7.21
CA GLU A 187 13.96 -21.92 -5.79
C GLU A 187 15.20 -21.69 -4.89
N SER A 188 15.08 -20.84 -3.86
CA SER A 188 16.18 -20.50 -2.95
C SER A 188 15.96 -21.07 -1.54
N ASP A 189 17.06 -21.36 -0.84
CA ASP A 189 17.06 -21.83 0.57
C ASP A 189 17.02 -20.66 1.59
N ALA A 190 17.10 -19.40 1.13
CA ALA A 190 17.19 -18.21 1.99
C ALA A 190 15.85 -17.83 2.66
N SER A 191 15.90 -17.24 3.85
CA SER A 191 14.70 -16.71 4.53
C SER A 191 14.39 -15.25 4.19
N ILE A 192 13.18 -14.77 4.53
CA ILE A 192 12.75 -13.38 4.29
C ILE A 192 13.67 -12.40 5.05
N GLU A 193 14.04 -12.76 6.29
CA GLU A 193 14.98 -12.02 7.14
C GLU A 193 16.44 -12.06 6.65
N GLU A 194 16.77 -12.98 5.75
CA GLU A 194 18.10 -13.05 5.12
C GLU A 194 18.18 -12.25 3.81
N VAL A 195 17.05 -12.01 3.14
CA VAL A 195 17.01 -11.28 1.85
C VAL A 195 16.62 -9.82 1.99
N MET A 196 15.68 -9.46 2.86
CA MET A 196 15.23 -8.07 3.07
C MET A 196 16.13 -7.32 4.06
N MET A 197 16.38 -6.03 3.78
CA MET A 197 17.02 -5.11 4.73
C MET A 197 16.26 -5.03 6.07
N PRO A 198 16.93 -5.08 7.25
CA PRO A 198 16.29 -4.86 8.55
C PRO A 198 15.66 -3.47 8.64
N LYS A 199 14.52 -3.36 9.33
CA LYS A 199 13.77 -2.08 9.42
C LYS A 199 14.55 -0.98 10.12
N GLU A 200 15.50 -1.31 11.00
CA GLU A 200 16.40 -0.35 11.64
C GLU A 200 17.51 0.21 10.74
N ASP A 201 17.78 -0.39 9.58
CA ASP A 201 18.81 0.04 8.62
C ASP A 201 18.24 0.86 7.43
N VAL A 202 16.91 0.98 7.34
CA VAL A 202 16.17 1.67 6.26
C VAL A 202 16.46 3.17 6.26
N THR A 203 16.97 3.67 5.14
CA THR A 203 17.23 5.10 4.88
C THR A 203 15.94 5.85 4.48
N THR A 204 16.02 7.14 4.15
CA THR A 204 14.93 7.80 3.41
C THR A 204 14.75 7.18 2.03
N TYR A 205 13.56 7.22 1.45
CA TYR A 205 13.30 6.70 0.09
C TYR A 205 12.14 7.42 -0.59
N TYR A 206 12.07 7.26 -1.91
CA TYR A 206 10.90 7.58 -2.71
C TYR A 206 10.07 6.31 -2.92
N ALA A 207 8.74 6.45 -2.91
CA ALA A 207 7.83 5.36 -3.22
C ALA A 207 6.67 5.83 -4.10
N GLU A 208 6.15 4.94 -4.94
CA GLU A 208 4.90 5.14 -5.65
C GLU A 208 4.03 3.88 -5.66
N THR A 209 2.73 4.05 -5.43
CA THR A 209 1.75 2.96 -5.32
C THR A 209 0.55 3.29 -6.19
N PHE A 210 0.33 2.50 -7.24
CA PHE A 210 -0.82 2.58 -8.13
C PHE A 210 -1.72 1.37 -7.97
N MET A 211 -3.03 1.59 -8.00
CA MET A 211 -4.06 0.56 -7.88
C MET A 211 -5.02 0.64 -9.06
N VAL A 212 -5.44 -0.52 -9.58
CA VAL A 212 -6.51 -0.65 -10.56
C VAL A 212 -7.56 -1.64 -10.07
N ILE A 213 -8.83 -1.23 -10.09
CA ILE A 213 -9.99 -2.07 -9.80
C ILE A 213 -10.75 -2.28 -11.10
N ASN A 214 -10.90 -3.54 -11.53
CA ASN A 214 -11.55 -3.92 -12.78
C ASN A 214 -12.74 -4.86 -12.51
N LEU A 215 -13.94 -4.46 -12.95
CA LEU A 215 -15.13 -5.33 -12.95
C LEU A 215 -15.33 -5.93 -14.34
N TYR A 216 -15.19 -7.25 -14.46
CA TYR A 216 -15.41 -8.01 -15.69
C TYR A 216 -16.83 -8.60 -15.74
N ALA A 217 -17.54 -8.35 -16.84
CA ALA A 217 -18.90 -8.85 -17.05
C ALA A 217 -18.95 -10.29 -17.56
N ALA A 218 -20.08 -10.97 -17.31
CA ALA A 218 -20.29 -12.38 -17.65
C ALA A 218 -19.91 -12.76 -19.09
N GLY A 219 -18.79 -13.48 -19.23
CA GLY A 219 -18.27 -13.97 -20.51
C GLY A 219 -17.31 -13.03 -21.25
N ASN A 220 -16.84 -11.95 -20.61
CA ASN A 220 -15.80 -11.06 -21.11
C ASN A 220 -14.67 -10.93 -20.07
N THR A 221 -13.46 -11.37 -20.43
CA THR A 221 -12.25 -11.32 -19.59
C THR A 221 -11.13 -10.45 -20.19
N GLU A 222 -11.39 -9.82 -21.34
CA GLU A 222 -10.40 -9.05 -22.11
C GLU A 222 -10.55 -7.54 -21.84
N THR A 223 -11.78 -7.05 -21.60
CA THR A 223 -12.05 -5.63 -21.34
C THR A 223 -12.94 -5.48 -20.11
N PRO A 224 -12.59 -4.65 -19.12
CA PRO A 224 -13.48 -4.38 -17.99
C PRO A 224 -14.80 -3.76 -18.49
N ALA A 225 -15.90 -4.10 -17.81
CA ALA A 225 -17.19 -3.46 -18.01
C ALA A 225 -17.32 -2.15 -17.21
N ASP A 226 -16.54 -2.04 -16.13
CA ASP A 226 -16.38 -0.85 -15.29
C ASP A 226 -14.99 -0.90 -14.64
N ASN A 227 -14.34 0.25 -14.42
CA ASN A 227 -13.03 0.31 -13.75
C ASN A 227 -12.83 1.59 -12.94
N ASP A 228 -11.97 1.50 -11.92
CA ASP A 228 -11.48 2.61 -11.11
C ASP A 228 -9.96 2.52 -10.93
N MET A 229 -9.31 3.64 -10.67
CA MET A 229 -7.85 3.74 -10.53
C MET A 229 -7.45 4.78 -9.50
N ALA A 230 -6.41 4.47 -8.72
CA ALA A 230 -5.79 5.38 -7.77
C ALA A 230 -4.27 5.35 -7.91
N GLY A 231 -3.61 6.46 -7.54
CA GLY A 231 -2.16 6.55 -7.51
C GLY A 231 -1.69 7.50 -6.43
N LEU A 232 -0.70 7.06 -5.65
CA LEU A 232 0.05 7.86 -4.69
C LEU A 232 1.54 7.82 -5.02
N THR A 233 2.23 8.88 -4.66
CA THR A 233 3.69 9.03 -4.65
C THR A 233 4.09 9.59 -3.29
N ALA A 234 5.27 9.28 -2.77
CA ALA A 234 5.74 9.80 -1.50
C ALA A 234 7.26 9.89 -1.39
N GLU A 235 7.71 10.93 -0.69
CA GLU A 235 9.01 11.00 -0.02
C GLU A 235 8.79 10.52 1.42
N ILE A 236 9.58 9.55 1.88
CA ILE A 236 9.37 8.87 3.17
C ILE A 236 10.67 8.84 3.99
N ASP A 237 10.55 9.11 5.29
CA ASP A 237 11.56 8.84 6.31
C ASP A 237 10.95 7.95 7.41
N GLU A 238 11.56 6.79 7.67
CA GLU A 238 11.15 5.88 8.76
C GLU A 238 12.25 5.72 9.84
N ARG A 239 13.33 6.52 9.80
CA ARG A 239 14.56 6.32 10.61
C ARG A 239 14.44 6.59 12.11
N GLU A 240 13.58 7.52 12.54
CA GLU A 240 13.31 7.80 13.96
C GLU A 240 11.81 7.78 14.26
N GLU A 241 11.05 8.67 13.61
CA GLU A 241 9.59 8.72 13.63
C GLU A 241 9.12 8.98 12.19
N MET A 242 7.99 8.37 11.79
CA MET A 242 7.54 8.39 10.38
C MET A 242 7.24 9.81 9.89
N GLU A 243 8.02 10.29 8.92
CA GLU A 243 7.79 11.53 8.17
C GLU A 243 7.41 11.17 6.73
N VAL A 244 6.35 11.78 6.19
CA VAL A 244 5.88 11.53 4.81
C VAL A 244 5.41 12.82 4.16
N PHE A 245 5.84 13.04 2.92
CA PHE A 245 5.21 13.99 2.00
C PHE A 245 4.67 13.21 0.80
N SER A 246 3.36 13.24 0.56
CA SER A 246 2.73 12.48 -0.51
C SER A 246 1.99 13.33 -1.54
N GLY A 247 2.07 12.88 -2.80
CA GLY A 247 1.33 13.42 -3.94
C GLY A 247 0.33 12.40 -4.48
N GLN A 248 -0.83 12.88 -4.92
CA GLN A 248 -1.88 12.07 -5.55
C GLN A 248 -1.82 12.21 -7.07
N PHE A 249 -2.00 11.10 -7.79
CA PHE A 249 -2.14 11.10 -9.24
C PHE A 249 -3.54 11.54 -9.67
N ASP A 250 -3.62 12.54 -10.55
CA ASP A 250 -4.86 12.96 -11.22
C ASP A 250 -4.93 12.34 -12.64
N PRO A 251 -5.77 11.31 -12.88
CA PRO A 251 -5.92 10.68 -14.18
C PRO A 251 -6.54 11.59 -15.25
N ALA A 252 -7.20 12.70 -14.88
CA ALA A 252 -7.79 13.64 -15.83
C ALA A 252 -6.76 14.61 -16.44
N THR A 253 -5.61 14.79 -15.78
CA THR A 253 -4.47 15.60 -16.28
C THR A 253 -3.21 14.78 -16.58
N SER A 254 -3.15 13.53 -16.08
CA SER A 254 -1.96 12.67 -16.09
C SER A 254 -0.77 13.34 -15.39
N THR A 255 -1.03 13.96 -14.23
CA THR A 255 -0.01 14.62 -13.39
C THR A 255 -0.17 14.20 -11.94
N VAL A 256 0.91 14.30 -11.17
CA VAL A 256 0.87 14.19 -9.70
C VAL A 256 0.68 15.59 -9.11
N VAL A 257 -0.10 15.70 -8.04
CA VAL A 257 -0.31 16.95 -7.29
C VAL A 257 -0.05 16.74 -5.81
N PRO A 258 0.46 17.72 -5.05
CA PRO A 258 0.67 17.58 -3.61
C PRO A 258 -0.66 17.24 -2.91
N TYR A 259 -0.66 16.21 -2.07
CA TYR A 259 -1.87 15.65 -1.45
C TYR A 259 -1.82 15.75 0.08
N ALA A 260 -0.76 15.28 0.71
CA ALA A 260 -0.64 15.27 2.17
C ALA A 260 0.81 15.45 2.64
N TYR A 261 0.96 15.91 3.88
CA TYR A 261 2.23 15.89 4.62
C TYR A 261 1.93 15.51 6.07
N SER A 262 2.73 14.63 6.65
CA SER A 262 2.54 14.17 8.03
C SER A 262 3.84 13.83 8.74
N ASN A 263 3.86 14.05 10.04
CA ASN A 263 4.89 13.58 10.96
C ASN A 263 4.26 13.17 12.30
N SER A 264 5.07 12.78 13.28
CA SER A 264 4.60 12.30 14.59
C SER A 264 3.71 13.29 15.36
N GLU A 265 3.87 14.60 15.16
CA GLU A 265 3.07 15.64 15.82
C GLU A 265 1.95 16.22 14.93
N SER A 266 2.04 16.09 13.60
CA SER A 266 1.25 16.90 12.65
C SER A 266 0.68 16.11 11.48
N LEU A 267 -0.50 16.52 10.98
CA LEU A 267 -1.09 16.00 9.74
C LEU A 267 -1.74 17.14 8.95
N PHE A 268 -1.31 17.34 7.70
CA PHE A 268 -1.83 18.34 6.79
C PHE A 268 -2.28 17.72 5.46
N VAL A 269 -3.40 18.18 4.91
CA VAL A 269 -3.95 17.72 3.63
C VAL A 269 -4.14 18.93 2.71
N ASN A 270 -3.82 18.78 1.42
CA ASN A 270 -3.98 19.80 0.41
C ASN A 270 -5.34 19.67 -0.27
N GLU A 271 -6.24 20.63 -0.07
CA GLU A 271 -7.55 20.66 -0.70
C GLU A 271 -7.64 21.84 -1.66
N GLY A 272 -7.43 21.57 -2.96
CA GLY A 272 -7.56 22.57 -4.02
C GLY A 272 -6.46 23.63 -4.03
N GLY A 273 -5.24 23.28 -3.62
CA GLY A 273 -4.09 24.19 -3.53
C GLY A 273 -3.97 24.92 -2.19
N MET A 274 -4.70 24.50 -1.16
CA MET A 274 -4.65 25.04 0.20
C MET A 274 -4.39 23.92 1.19
N TRP A 275 -3.36 24.07 2.03
CA TRP A 275 -3.07 23.15 3.13
C TRP A 275 -3.99 23.40 4.32
N ASN A 276 -4.64 22.34 4.80
CA ASN A 276 -5.52 22.35 5.96
C ASN A 276 -4.98 21.41 7.05
N ASP A 277 -5.08 21.85 8.31
CA ASP A 277 -4.66 21.09 9.50
C ASP A 277 -5.70 20.01 9.87
N TYR A 278 -5.28 18.74 9.75
CA TYR A 278 -6.02 17.53 10.11
C TYR A 278 -5.41 16.81 11.33
N THR A 279 -4.50 17.46 12.06
CA THR A 279 -3.82 16.91 13.24
C THR A 279 -4.82 16.41 14.29
N GLY A 280 -4.68 15.14 14.67
CA GLY A 280 -5.58 14.48 15.64
C GLY A 280 -6.99 14.15 15.11
N GLN A 281 -7.29 14.42 13.83
CA GLN A 281 -8.53 13.98 13.17
C GLN A 281 -8.36 12.61 12.48
N ALA A 282 -7.13 12.28 12.08
CA ALA A 282 -6.66 10.98 11.63
C ALA A 282 -5.19 10.80 12.11
N PRO A 283 -4.66 9.57 12.19
CA PRO A 283 -3.23 9.34 12.43
C PRO A 283 -2.40 9.62 11.17
N ALA A 284 -1.11 9.94 11.37
CA ALA A 284 -0.16 10.31 10.32
C ALA A 284 0.12 9.16 9.32
N ASP A 285 0.20 7.93 9.84
CA ASP A 285 0.47 6.69 9.09
C ASP A 285 -0.52 6.38 7.94
N GLN A 286 -1.65 7.09 7.84
CA GLN A 286 -2.72 6.84 6.87
C GLN A 286 -2.65 7.71 5.60
N ILE A 287 -1.58 8.47 5.37
CA ILE A 287 -1.44 9.29 4.14
C ILE A 287 -0.70 8.61 2.97
N TYR A 288 -0.16 7.40 3.21
CA TYR A 288 0.47 6.57 2.19
C TYR A 288 0.25 5.08 2.48
N TYR A 289 0.15 4.24 1.45
CA TYR A 289 -0.06 2.80 1.58
C TYR A 289 1.15 2.03 1.07
N GLY A 290 1.69 1.13 1.91
CA GLY A 290 2.90 0.37 1.60
C GLY A 290 4.19 1.15 1.83
N SER A 291 4.41 1.66 3.05
CA SER A 291 5.77 1.98 3.48
C SER A 291 6.55 0.68 3.71
N TYR A 292 7.88 0.72 3.50
CA TYR A 292 8.77 -0.43 3.65
C TYR A 292 8.54 -1.18 4.97
N SER A 293 8.43 -0.46 6.09
CA SER A 293 8.22 -1.11 7.39
C SER A 293 6.94 -1.94 7.49
N ASN A 294 5.85 -1.47 6.86
CA ASN A 294 4.58 -2.19 6.81
C ASN A 294 4.64 -3.37 5.83
N LEU A 295 5.36 -3.23 4.72
CA LEU A 295 5.53 -4.28 3.71
C LEU A 295 6.42 -5.43 4.22
N TYR A 296 7.50 -5.09 4.91
CA TYR A 296 8.34 -6.05 5.65
C TYR A 296 7.50 -6.84 6.65
N ASP A 297 6.70 -6.17 7.48
CA ASP A 297 5.82 -6.86 8.45
C ASP A 297 4.77 -7.75 7.75
N ALA A 298 4.19 -7.31 6.63
CA ALA A 298 3.24 -8.13 5.87
C ALA A 298 3.88 -9.40 5.25
N PHE A 299 5.12 -9.33 4.76
CA PHE A 299 5.87 -10.51 4.34
C PHE A 299 6.20 -11.43 5.52
N MET A 300 6.61 -10.87 6.66
CA MET A 300 6.92 -11.62 7.88
C MET A 300 5.70 -12.34 8.47
N GLU A 301 4.55 -11.69 8.54
CA GLU A 301 3.28 -12.30 8.96
C GLU A 301 2.80 -13.39 7.98
N SER A 302 3.13 -13.25 6.69
CA SER A 302 2.80 -14.21 5.63
C SER A 302 3.85 -15.31 5.43
N SER A 303 4.94 -15.32 6.22
CA SER A 303 6.14 -16.14 5.98
C SER A 303 5.92 -17.65 5.91
N GLU A 304 4.86 -18.20 6.52
CA GLU A 304 4.52 -19.63 6.41
C GLU A 304 4.02 -20.04 5.00
N VAL A 305 3.65 -19.08 4.13
CA VAL A 305 3.15 -19.34 2.76
C VAL A 305 3.98 -18.68 1.65
N ILE A 306 4.82 -17.70 1.96
CA ILE A 306 5.71 -17.05 0.98
C ILE A 306 6.84 -18.01 0.59
N ASN A 307 7.12 -18.09 -0.71
CA ASN A 307 8.27 -18.79 -1.27
C ASN A 307 9.35 -17.76 -1.61
N VAL A 308 10.62 -18.14 -1.49
CA VAL A 308 11.75 -17.33 -1.96
C VAL A 308 12.32 -17.98 -3.22
N SER A 309 12.42 -17.21 -4.30
CA SER A 309 13.17 -17.58 -5.48
C SER A 309 14.19 -16.50 -5.84
N GLU A 310 15.14 -16.80 -6.73
CA GLU A 310 16.27 -15.92 -7.06
C GLU A 310 16.74 -16.08 -8.50
N ASP A 311 17.29 -15.02 -9.10
CA ASP A 311 18.04 -15.09 -10.36
C ASP A 311 19.52 -14.66 -10.16
N ASP A 312 20.19 -14.10 -11.17
CA ASP A 312 21.56 -13.59 -11.00
C ASP A 312 21.60 -12.28 -10.18
N ASP A 313 20.56 -11.44 -10.23
CA ASP A 313 20.56 -10.05 -9.76
C ASP A 313 19.55 -9.77 -8.61
N ASN A 314 18.46 -10.54 -8.49
CA ASN A 314 17.36 -10.29 -7.53
C ASN A 314 16.94 -11.53 -6.71
N TYR A 315 16.28 -11.28 -5.59
CA TYR A 315 15.39 -12.22 -4.89
C TYR A 315 13.92 -11.88 -5.14
N TYR A 316 13.06 -12.89 -5.09
CA TYR A 316 11.62 -12.78 -5.29
C TYR A 316 10.85 -13.42 -4.13
N LEU A 317 10.02 -12.62 -3.46
CA LEU A 317 9.17 -13.03 -2.35
C LEU A 317 7.74 -13.25 -2.86
N HIS A 318 7.32 -14.50 -3.06
CA HIS A 318 6.10 -14.77 -3.83
C HIS A 318 5.20 -15.91 -3.34
N ASN A 319 3.89 -15.71 -3.49
CA ASN A 319 2.87 -16.76 -3.46
C ASN A 319 1.73 -16.36 -4.42
N ILE A 320 1.27 -17.29 -5.24
CA ILE A 320 0.13 -17.14 -6.15
C ILE A 320 -0.83 -18.30 -5.86
N GLY A 321 -2.03 -18.05 -5.35
CA GLY A 321 -2.85 -19.13 -4.81
C GLY A 321 -4.25 -18.73 -4.35
N THR A 322 -4.79 -19.50 -3.41
CA THR A 322 -6.06 -19.24 -2.70
C THR A 322 -5.82 -19.02 -1.20
N GLU A 323 -4.60 -18.64 -0.82
CA GLU A 323 -4.23 -18.40 0.57
C GLU A 323 -4.87 -17.09 1.07
N THR A 324 -5.81 -17.20 2.01
CA THR A 324 -6.58 -16.03 2.47
C THR A 324 -5.72 -15.06 3.26
N VAL A 325 -4.68 -15.56 3.95
CA VAL A 325 -3.73 -14.75 4.72
C VAL A 325 -3.12 -13.62 3.88
N LEU A 326 -2.90 -13.83 2.57
CA LEU A 326 -2.38 -12.78 1.67
C LEU A 326 -3.38 -11.63 1.45
N HIS A 327 -4.68 -11.88 1.56
CA HIS A 327 -5.68 -10.82 1.58
C HIS A 327 -5.82 -10.20 2.97
N ASP A 328 -5.79 -11.04 4.02
CA ASP A 328 -5.86 -10.59 5.40
C ASP A 328 -4.68 -9.67 5.76
N THR A 329 -3.48 -9.87 5.18
CA THR A 329 -2.29 -9.00 5.31
C THR A 329 -2.24 -7.89 4.24
N PHE A 330 -1.83 -8.21 3.00
CA PHE A 330 -1.60 -7.21 1.94
C PHE A 330 -2.88 -6.49 1.50
N GLY A 331 -4.02 -7.20 1.45
CA GLY A 331 -5.32 -6.59 1.18
C GLY A 331 -5.70 -5.55 2.24
N THR A 332 -5.50 -5.85 3.53
CA THR A 332 -5.72 -4.90 4.63
C THR A 332 -4.74 -3.72 4.55
N LEU A 333 -3.45 -3.97 4.30
CA LEU A 333 -2.39 -2.96 4.20
C LEU A 333 -2.68 -1.92 3.11
N PHE A 334 -3.19 -2.36 1.96
CA PHE A 334 -3.61 -1.48 0.87
C PHE A 334 -5.11 -1.10 0.92
N ASN A 335 -5.82 -1.38 2.02
CA ASN A 335 -7.23 -1.00 2.24
C ASN A 335 -8.21 -1.52 1.16
N VAL A 336 -7.96 -2.74 0.65
CA VAL A 336 -8.75 -3.42 -0.40
C VAL A 336 -9.89 -4.22 0.23
N GLU A 337 -11.14 -3.76 0.09
CA GLU A 337 -12.34 -4.49 0.54
C GLU A 337 -13.19 -5.00 -0.64
N PHE A 338 -13.37 -6.33 -0.74
CA PHE A 338 -14.24 -6.92 -1.77
C PHE A 338 -15.73 -6.81 -1.40
N THR A 339 -16.38 -5.75 -1.88
CA THR A 339 -17.86 -5.66 -1.85
C THR A 339 -18.50 -6.44 -3.01
N ASN A 340 -19.66 -7.04 -2.78
CA ASN A 340 -20.48 -7.75 -3.78
C ASN A 340 -19.79 -8.94 -4.51
N ALA A 341 -18.77 -9.56 -3.91
CA ALA A 341 -18.07 -10.73 -4.44
C ALA A 341 -18.18 -11.98 -3.54
N ASP A 342 -17.91 -13.15 -4.10
CA ASP A 342 -17.75 -14.42 -3.39
C ASP A 342 -16.29 -14.64 -2.97
N THR A 343 -15.92 -14.07 -1.82
CA THR A 343 -14.58 -14.22 -1.24
C THR A 343 -14.23 -15.67 -0.85
N SER A 344 -15.20 -16.60 -0.83
CA SER A 344 -14.90 -18.03 -0.61
C SER A 344 -14.24 -18.72 -1.82
N GLN A 345 -14.21 -18.04 -2.96
CA GLN A 345 -13.51 -18.44 -4.19
C GLN A 345 -12.42 -17.43 -4.60
N GLN A 346 -11.95 -16.62 -3.65
CA GLN A 346 -10.91 -15.62 -3.89
C GLN A 346 -9.56 -16.27 -4.22
N LYS A 347 -8.88 -15.72 -5.22
CA LYS A 347 -7.46 -15.93 -5.49
C LYS A 347 -6.68 -14.69 -5.08
N ASN A 348 -5.52 -14.90 -4.49
CA ASN A 348 -4.57 -13.85 -4.12
C ASN A 348 -3.21 -14.18 -4.72
N GLY A 349 -2.48 -13.14 -5.11
CA GLY A 349 -1.09 -13.23 -5.53
C GLY A 349 -0.31 -12.08 -4.93
N VAL A 350 0.90 -12.35 -4.45
CA VAL A 350 1.88 -11.32 -4.09
C VAL A 350 3.23 -11.70 -4.68
N VAL A 351 3.96 -10.69 -5.18
CA VAL A 351 5.35 -10.81 -5.62
C VAL A 351 6.09 -9.54 -5.18
N GLY A 352 7.01 -9.68 -4.23
CA GLY A 352 8.02 -8.66 -3.95
C GLY A 352 9.31 -8.96 -4.71
N VAL A 353 9.99 -7.91 -5.20
CA VAL A 353 11.30 -7.97 -5.85
C VAL A 353 12.31 -7.24 -4.95
N VAL A 354 13.42 -7.89 -4.62
CA VAL A 354 14.44 -7.37 -3.71
C VAL A 354 15.82 -7.49 -4.37
N ASP A 355 16.57 -6.39 -4.43
CA ASP A 355 17.91 -6.35 -5.04
C ASP A 355 18.94 -7.14 -4.19
N LYS A 356 19.88 -7.82 -4.85
CA LYS A 356 20.88 -8.67 -4.17
C LYS A 356 22.13 -7.94 -3.65
N GLU A 357 22.47 -6.76 -4.16
CA GLU A 357 23.62 -5.98 -3.72
C GLU A 357 23.25 -5.03 -2.57
N SER A 358 22.05 -4.43 -2.58
CA SER A 358 21.59 -3.50 -1.54
C SER A 358 20.59 -4.06 -0.52
N GLN A 359 19.92 -5.19 -0.82
CA GLN A 359 18.80 -5.74 -0.03
C GLN A 359 17.55 -4.85 0.01
N GLU A 360 17.46 -3.88 -0.90
CA GLU A 360 16.34 -2.96 -1.04
C GLU A 360 15.18 -3.65 -1.77
N LEU A 361 13.97 -3.46 -1.24
CA LEU A 361 12.73 -3.90 -1.87
C LEU A 361 12.39 -2.90 -2.98
N VAL A 362 12.53 -3.29 -4.25
CA VAL A 362 12.37 -2.36 -5.39
C VAL A 362 10.95 -2.34 -5.97
N HIS A 363 10.22 -3.46 -5.88
CA HIS A 363 8.85 -3.56 -6.40
C HIS A 363 7.97 -4.52 -5.60
N ILE A 364 6.67 -4.24 -5.52
CA ILE A 364 5.62 -5.18 -5.14
C ILE A 364 4.46 -5.17 -6.14
N ALA A 365 4.12 -6.35 -6.64
CA ALA A 365 2.81 -6.65 -7.20
C ALA A 365 1.92 -7.31 -6.14
N TYR A 366 0.72 -6.77 -5.90
CA TYR A 366 -0.37 -7.49 -5.23
C TYR A 366 -1.56 -7.62 -6.17
N MET A 367 -2.05 -8.84 -6.31
CA MET A 367 -3.14 -9.24 -7.20
C MET A 367 -4.23 -9.92 -6.38
N SER A 368 -5.49 -9.58 -6.60
CA SER A 368 -6.64 -10.27 -6.00
C SER A 368 -7.77 -10.45 -7.01
N SER A 369 -8.44 -11.59 -6.97
CA SER A 369 -9.56 -11.90 -7.85
C SER A 369 -10.65 -12.67 -7.13
N ALA A 370 -11.89 -12.22 -7.23
CA ALA A 370 -13.06 -12.93 -6.70
C ALA A 370 -14.22 -12.93 -7.72
N PRO A 371 -14.98 -14.03 -7.85
CA PRO A 371 -16.22 -14.02 -8.62
C PRO A 371 -17.22 -13.01 -8.03
N GLY A 372 -17.95 -12.30 -8.89
CA GLY A 372 -19.07 -11.45 -8.45
C GLY A 372 -20.24 -12.28 -7.91
N ILE A 373 -21.12 -11.65 -7.12
CA ILE A 373 -22.39 -12.29 -6.68
C ILE A 373 -23.33 -12.55 -7.88
N THR A 374 -23.19 -11.82 -8.99
CA THR A 374 -23.88 -12.11 -10.25
C THR A 374 -23.15 -13.24 -11.01
N GLU A 375 -23.91 -14.23 -11.51
CA GLU A 375 -23.35 -15.39 -12.20
C GLU A 375 -22.50 -14.99 -13.43
N GLY A 376 -21.18 -15.15 -13.31
CA GLY A 376 -20.20 -14.92 -14.36
C GLY A 376 -19.46 -13.58 -14.28
N GLU A 377 -19.84 -12.66 -13.39
CA GLU A 377 -19.03 -11.46 -13.10
C GLU A 377 -17.74 -11.85 -12.34
N MET A 378 -16.69 -11.04 -12.48
CA MET A 378 -15.42 -11.23 -11.79
C MET A 378 -14.82 -9.87 -11.44
N LEU A 379 -14.46 -9.68 -10.17
CA LEU A 379 -13.76 -8.49 -9.68
C LEU A 379 -12.27 -8.83 -9.62
N HIS A 380 -11.46 -8.01 -10.27
CA HIS A 380 -10.00 -8.09 -10.27
C HIS A 380 -9.45 -6.80 -9.68
N ILE A 381 -8.55 -6.90 -8.71
CA ILE A 381 -7.89 -5.75 -8.08
C ILE A 381 -6.39 -5.99 -8.14
N GLU A 382 -5.65 -5.01 -8.63
CA GLU A 382 -4.21 -5.05 -8.70
C GLU A 382 -3.58 -3.78 -8.14
N ILE A 383 -2.38 -3.97 -7.64
CA ILE A 383 -1.53 -2.94 -7.09
C ILE A 383 -0.13 -3.18 -7.63
N ALA A 384 0.51 -2.11 -8.07
CA ALA A 384 1.93 -2.03 -8.35
C ALA A 384 2.51 -0.97 -7.41
N SER A 385 3.57 -1.32 -6.67
CA SER A 385 4.23 -0.42 -5.73
C SER A 385 5.74 -0.47 -5.95
N GLY A 386 6.31 0.62 -6.46
CA GLY A 386 7.75 0.80 -6.62
C GLY A 386 8.33 1.56 -5.44
N LEU A 387 9.48 1.12 -4.94
CA LEU A 387 10.26 1.81 -3.90
C LEU A 387 11.69 1.98 -4.41
N GLY A 388 12.30 3.13 -4.19
CA GLY A 388 13.61 3.47 -4.75
C GLY A 388 14.19 4.76 -4.20
N ASN A 389 15.27 5.22 -4.83
CA ASN A 389 16.04 6.42 -4.42
C ASN A 389 16.44 6.39 -2.92
N TYR A 390 16.80 5.20 -2.43
CA TYR A 390 17.21 4.97 -1.06
C TYR A 390 18.41 5.86 -0.68
N GLY A 391 18.27 6.60 0.42
CA GLY A 391 19.24 7.57 0.92
C GLY A 391 19.24 8.95 0.24
N GLU A 392 18.38 9.22 -0.76
CA GLU A 392 18.44 10.50 -1.48
C GLU A 392 18.10 11.71 -0.60
N TYR A 393 17.14 11.56 0.33
CA TYR A 393 16.68 12.64 1.20
C TYR A 393 17.44 12.69 2.54
N ASP A 394 18.46 11.86 2.74
CA ASP A 394 19.16 11.70 4.03
C ASP A 394 19.90 12.98 4.48
N GLU A 395 20.42 13.79 3.54
CA GLU A 395 21.06 15.09 3.83
C GLU A 395 20.09 16.28 3.82
N SER A 396 18.97 16.20 3.09
CA SER A 396 18.02 17.31 2.92
C SER A 396 16.86 17.30 3.91
N GLY A 397 16.47 16.11 4.38
CA GLY A 397 15.11 15.84 4.85
C GLY A 397 14.13 15.70 3.68
N ILE A 398 12.94 15.18 3.95
CA ILE A 398 11.83 15.15 2.99
C ILE A 398 11.23 16.56 2.79
N THR A 399 10.43 16.74 1.73
CA THR A 399 9.82 18.02 1.40
C THR A 399 8.74 18.44 2.41
N VAL A 400 9.03 19.46 3.21
CA VAL A 400 8.04 20.13 4.09
C VAL A 400 7.33 21.27 3.34
N PRO A 401 5.99 21.22 3.13
CA PRO A 401 5.29 22.25 2.35
C PRO A 401 5.32 23.66 2.96
N GLU A 402 5.42 24.69 2.10
CA GLU A 402 5.45 26.09 2.54
C GLU A 402 4.14 26.50 3.26
N GLY A 403 4.29 27.16 4.42
CA GLY A 403 3.20 27.87 5.11
C GLY A 403 2.33 27.04 6.06
N ILE A 404 2.55 25.72 6.20
CA ILE A 404 1.71 24.85 7.04
C ILE A 404 1.78 25.15 8.56
N TYR A 405 2.81 25.89 8.99
CA TYR A 405 3.07 26.21 10.40
C TYR A 405 2.91 27.72 10.76
N GLU A 406 2.22 28.54 9.94
CA GLU A 406 2.09 30.01 10.11
C GLU A 406 0.83 30.51 10.86
#